data_AF-A0ABC8UJE8-F1
#
_entry.id   AF-A0ABC8UJE8-F1
#
_cell.length_a   1.000
_cell.length_b   1.000
_cell.length_c   1.000
_cell.angle_alpha   90.00
_cell.angle_beta   90.00
_cell.angle_gamma   90.00
#
_symmetry.space_group_name_H-M   'P 1'
#
loop_
_entity.id
_entity.type
_entity.pdbx_description
1 polymer ?
#
loop_
_entity_poly.entity_id
_entity_poly.type
_entity_poly.pdbx_seq_one_letter_code
_entity_poly.pdbx_strand_id
1 'polypeptide(L)'
;MNISAVADMSSGMPTQSSDPPLKKSKIETHTAKAYLLYTCRHSYGYKLYALDPRALGNWNGNPEEKIETLQPVLDLPGLKYPMRMDAFAVGSTLYMIGGKIPLENKDMDKPFLRSRLSPSVYMCDTTALPLKVVEGPHMKGGKAVPFVIPVDNLIYVISDVPPRWTTFYADGDETVLFEVFDPNEGSWSSLPRPPFYPRPDHCDLEP
;
A
#
# COMPACT_ATOMS: atom_id res chain seq x y z
N MET A 1 10.35 -90.53 9.04
CA MET A 1 8.97 -90.41 8.50
C MET A 1 8.88 -89.01 7.90
N ASN A 2 9.00 -88.83 6.57
CA ASN A 2 7.94 -88.89 5.53
C ASN A 2 6.81 -87.87 5.83
N ILE A 3 6.36 -86.92 4.98
CA ILE A 3 6.31 -86.69 3.51
C ILE A 3 5.93 -85.18 3.26
N SER A 4 6.27 -84.62 2.08
CA SER A 4 5.55 -83.65 1.17
C SER A 4 4.22 -83.01 1.63
N ALA A 5 3.64 -81.92 1.13
CA ALA A 5 3.93 -80.84 0.17
C ALA A 5 2.60 -80.01 0.00
N VAL A 6 2.66 -78.96 -0.85
CA VAL A 6 1.58 -78.36 -1.68
C VAL A 6 0.60 -77.32 -1.06
N ALA A 7 0.37 -76.31 -1.90
CA ALA A 7 -0.49 -75.13 -1.86
C ALA A 7 -2.01 -75.39 -1.72
N ASP A 8 -2.79 -74.34 -1.42
CA ASP A 8 -3.85 -73.88 -2.34
C ASP A 8 -4.39 -72.46 -2.02
N MET A 9 -4.94 -71.85 -3.07
CA MET A 9 -5.60 -70.55 -3.18
C MET A 9 -7.00 -70.53 -2.53
N SER A 10 -7.54 -69.32 -2.23
CA SER A 10 -8.85 -68.85 -2.73
C SER A 10 -9.55 -67.78 -1.86
N SER A 11 -10.01 -66.73 -2.55
CA SER A 11 -11.24 -65.92 -2.35
C SER A 11 -11.33 -64.84 -1.25
N GLY A 12 -11.52 -63.60 -1.71
CA GLY A 12 -12.00 -62.47 -0.90
C GLY A 12 -11.95 -61.11 -1.60
N MET A 13 -12.85 -60.84 -2.55
CA MET A 13 -13.41 -59.49 -2.81
C MET A 13 -14.72 -59.36 -1.99
N PRO A 14 -15.34 -58.18 -1.74
CA PRO A 14 -15.15 -56.86 -2.35
C PRO A 14 -15.13 -55.66 -1.35
N THR A 15 -14.79 -54.46 -1.80
CA THR A 15 -15.64 -53.25 -1.61
C THR A 15 -15.09 -52.07 -2.42
N GLN A 16 -15.84 -51.68 -3.44
CA GLN A 16 -15.65 -50.41 -4.15
C GLN A 16 -16.12 -49.29 -3.22
N SER A 17 -15.19 -48.45 -2.78
CA SER A 17 -15.49 -47.15 -2.16
C SER A 17 -16.02 -46.21 -3.24
N SER A 18 -17.34 -46.06 -3.30
CA SER A 18 -17.99 -45.02 -4.10
C SER A 18 -17.94 -43.71 -3.32
N ASP A 19 -16.84 -42.97 -3.44
CA ASP A 19 -16.81 -41.59 -2.97
C ASP A 19 -17.81 -40.76 -3.80
N PRO A 20 -18.71 -39.98 -3.15
CA PRO A 20 -19.63 -39.13 -3.88
C PRO A 20 -18.86 -38.06 -4.65
N PRO A 21 -19.29 -37.71 -5.88
CA PRO A 21 -18.61 -36.70 -6.67
C PRO A 21 -18.60 -35.38 -5.90
N LEU A 22 -17.39 -34.89 -5.63
CA LEU A 22 -17.14 -33.58 -5.04
C LEU A 22 -17.93 -32.56 -5.85
N LYS A 23 -19.02 -32.03 -5.27
CA LYS A 23 -19.70 -30.86 -5.81
C LYS A 23 -18.65 -29.77 -5.84
N LYS A 24 -18.13 -29.48 -7.04
CA LYS A 24 -17.35 -28.26 -7.30
C LYS A 24 -18.28 -27.11 -6.93
N SER A 25 -18.16 -26.63 -5.69
CA SER A 25 -18.70 -25.34 -5.34
C SER A 25 -18.11 -24.38 -6.36
N LYS A 26 -18.99 -23.71 -7.07
CA LYS A 26 -18.61 -22.62 -7.96
C LYS A 26 -18.01 -21.57 -7.05
N ILE A 27 -16.69 -21.63 -6.86
CA ILE A 27 -15.94 -20.60 -6.13
C ILE A 27 -16.20 -19.35 -6.95
N GLU A 28 -17.08 -18.49 -6.45
CA GLU A 28 -17.17 -17.12 -6.90
C GLU A 28 -15.80 -16.52 -6.64
N THR A 29 -14.93 -16.54 -7.65
CA THR A 29 -13.67 -15.83 -7.60
C THR A 29 -14.04 -14.37 -7.53
N HIS A 30 -14.10 -13.81 -6.32
CA HIS A 30 -14.09 -12.37 -6.13
C HIS A 30 -12.93 -11.83 -6.95
N THR A 31 -13.25 -11.10 -8.01
CA THR A 31 -12.26 -10.50 -8.89
C THR A 31 -11.46 -9.52 -8.06
N ALA A 32 -10.18 -9.80 -7.87
CA ALA A 32 -9.26 -8.86 -7.25
C ALA A 32 -9.28 -7.55 -8.06
N LYS A 33 -9.56 -6.43 -7.39
CA LYS A 33 -9.51 -5.10 -7.99
C LYS A 33 -8.16 -4.47 -7.66
N ALA A 34 -7.58 -3.76 -8.62
CA ALA A 34 -6.48 -2.85 -8.35
C ALA A 34 -7.03 -1.45 -8.08
N TYR A 35 -6.38 -0.69 -7.20
CA TYR A 35 -6.78 0.68 -6.88
C TYR A 35 -5.66 1.64 -7.25
N LEU A 36 -6.00 2.69 -8.00
CA LEU A 36 -5.07 3.72 -8.42
C LEU A 36 -5.43 5.04 -7.74
N LEU A 37 -4.55 5.52 -6.86
CA LEU A 37 -4.62 6.86 -6.29
C LEU A 37 -3.93 7.85 -7.25
N TYR A 38 -4.71 8.65 -7.96
CA TYR A 38 -4.19 9.62 -8.92
C TYR A 38 -4.21 11.04 -8.36
N THR A 39 -3.08 11.74 -8.47
CA THR A 39 -2.99 13.16 -8.06
C THR A 39 -3.47 14.08 -9.18
N CYS A 40 -4.52 14.88 -8.91
CA CYS A 40 -5.04 15.84 -9.88
C CYS A 40 -4.34 17.20 -9.75
N ARG A 41 -3.44 17.52 -10.71
CA ARG A 41 -2.66 18.78 -10.69
C ARG A 41 -3.49 20.06 -10.63
N HIS A 42 -4.71 20.05 -11.15
CA HIS A 42 -5.56 21.24 -11.25
C HIS A 42 -6.38 21.52 -9.97
N SER A 43 -6.68 20.48 -9.18
CA SER A 43 -7.53 20.59 -7.98
C SER A 43 -6.77 20.39 -6.68
N TYR A 44 -5.47 20.10 -6.72
CA TYR A 44 -4.64 19.74 -5.56
C TYR A 44 -5.23 18.60 -4.70
N GLY A 45 -6.12 17.80 -5.29
CA GLY A 45 -6.77 16.66 -4.66
C GLY A 45 -6.39 15.35 -5.31
N TYR A 46 -7.03 14.27 -4.87
CA TYR A 46 -6.83 12.95 -5.43
C TYR A 46 -8.13 12.38 -5.99
N LYS A 47 -7.98 11.48 -6.95
CA LYS A 47 -9.05 10.62 -7.43
C LYS A 47 -8.62 9.18 -7.23
N LEU A 48 -9.48 8.39 -6.62
CA LEU A 48 -9.28 6.95 -6.52
C LEU A 48 -10.05 6.28 -7.65
N TYR A 49 -9.35 5.42 -8.39
CA TYR A 49 -9.94 4.60 -9.44
C TYR A 49 -9.87 3.13 -9.04
N ALA A 50 -10.94 2.39 -9.30
CA ALA A 50 -10.94 0.93 -9.20
C ALA A 50 -10.75 0.35 -10.61
N LEU A 51 -9.73 -0.48 -10.75
CA LEU A 51 -9.32 -1.11 -11.99
C LEU A 51 -9.62 -2.61 -11.90
N ASP A 52 -10.19 -3.17 -12.95
CA ASP A 52 -10.21 -4.63 -13.14
C ASP A 52 -8.90 -5.05 -13.84
N PRO A 53 -8.00 -5.78 -13.16
CA PRO A 53 -6.75 -6.23 -13.77
C PRO A 53 -6.95 -7.08 -15.03
N ARG A 54 -8.10 -7.75 -15.18
CA ARG A 54 -8.41 -8.53 -16.39
C ARG A 54 -8.65 -7.63 -17.60
N ALA A 55 -9.20 -6.43 -17.38
CA ALA A 55 -9.32 -5.42 -18.42
C ALA A 55 -7.96 -4.84 -18.82
N LEU A 56 -6.99 -4.82 -17.88
CA LEU A 56 -5.62 -4.37 -18.16
C LEU A 56 -4.78 -5.44 -18.89
N GLY A 57 -4.97 -6.72 -18.56
CA GLY A 57 -4.17 -7.84 -19.08
C GLY A 57 -4.38 -8.16 -20.57
N ASN A 58 -5.41 -7.60 -21.20
CA ASN A 58 -5.69 -7.77 -22.63
C ASN A 58 -5.14 -6.63 -23.49
N TRP A 59 -4.38 -5.69 -22.90
CA TRP A 59 -3.80 -4.60 -23.67
C TRP A 59 -2.76 -5.11 -24.67
N ASN A 60 -3.03 -4.91 -25.96
CA ASN A 60 -2.15 -5.34 -27.06
C ASN A 60 -0.97 -4.37 -27.32
N GLY A 61 -0.79 -3.38 -26.46
CA GLY A 61 0.24 -2.33 -26.63
C GLY A 61 -0.18 -1.16 -27.52
N ASN A 62 -1.41 -1.14 -28.05
CA ASN A 62 -1.92 -0.02 -28.82
C ASN A 62 -2.25 1.16 -27.89
N PRO A 63 -1.56 2.31 -27.99
CA PRO A 63 -1.83 3.48 -27.16
C PRO A 63 -3.16 4.17 -27.49
N GLU A 64 -3.78 3.86 -28.63
CA GLU A 64 -5.10 4.40 -29.02
C GLU A 64 -6.29 3.58 -28.50
N GLU A 65 -6.03 2.37 -27.99
CA GLU A 65 -7.05 1.56 -27.34
C GLU A 65 -7.47 2.23 -26.03
N LYS A 66 -8.62 2.90 -26.05
CA LYS A 66 -9.18 3.54 -24.87
C LYS A 66 -9.63 2.45 -23.91
N ILE A 67 -9.02 2.41 -22.73
CA ILE A 67 -9.66 1.76 -21.57
C ILE A 67 -11.00 2.46 -21.37
N GLU A 68 -12.10 1.78 -21.69
CA GLU A 68 -13.43 2.38 -21.68
C GLU A 68 -13.69 3.04 -20.32
N THR A 69 -13.94 4.36 -20.37
CA THR A 69 -14.40 5.24 -19.29
C THR A 69 -13.97 4.85 -17.87
N LEU A 70 -12.69 5.06 -17.56
CA LEU A 70 -12.21 4.99 -16.19
C LEU A 70 -12.82 6.13 -15.35
N GLN A 71 -13.87 5.82 -14.59
CA GLN A 71 -14.53 6.77 -13.67
C GLN A 71 -13.95 6.65 -12.25
N PRO A 72 -13.77 7.78 -11.54
CA PRO A 72 -13.31 7.74 -10.16
C PRO A 72 -14.39 7.10 -9.28
N VAL A 73 -13.98 6.18 -8.40
CA VAL A 73 -14.84 5.57 -7.39
C VAL A 73 -14.92 6.41 -6.11
N LEU A 74 -13.97 7.34 -5.94
CA LEU A 74 -13.91 8.26 -4.81
C LEU A 74 -13.10 9.51 -5.18
N ASP A 75 -13.69 10.67 -4.88
CA ASP A 75 -13.03 11.97 -4.98
C ASP A 75 -12.51 12.42 -3.61
N LEU A 76 -11.24 12.78 -3.55
CA LEU A 76 -10.57 13.27 -2.36
C LEU A 76 -10.28 14.77 -2.56
N PRO A 77 -11.06 15.66 -1.93
CA PRO A 77 -10.93 17.10 -2.16
C PRO A 77 -9.53 17.61 -1.85
N GLY A 78 -9.08 18.58 -2.66
CA GLY A 78 -7.81 19.26 -2.42
C GLY A 78 -7.80 19.99 -1.08
N LEU A 79 -6.59 20.23 -0.56
CA LEU A 79 -6.30 20.87 0.74
C LEU A 79 -6.70 20.05 1.99
N LYS A 80 -7.62 19.09 1.89
CA LYS A 80 -7.98 18.20 3.01
C LYS A 80 -6.88 17.19 3.31
N TYR A 81 -6.20 16.71 2.28
CA TYR A 81 -5.19 15.66 2.38
C TYR A 81 -3.80 16.20 2.00
N PRO A 82 -2.72 15.66 2.58
CA PRO A 82 -1.35 16.02 2.20
C PRO A 82 -1.11 15.83 0.70
N MET A 83 -0.25 16.65 0.12
CA MET A 83 0.18 16.53 -1.28
C MET A 83 1.27 15.46 -1.42
N ARG A 84 1.30 14.75 -2.56
CA ARG A 84 2.28 13.68 -2.85
C ARG A 84 2.28 12.57 -1.80
N MET A 85 1.09 12.12 -1.38
CA MET A 85 0.94 10.87 -0.65
C MET A 85 1.28 9.68 -1.55
N ASP A 86 1.65 8.56 -0.93
CA ASP A 86 1.67 7.24 -1.58
C ASP A 86 0.55 6.38 -0.97
N ALA A 87 0.26 5.23 -1.58
CA ALA A 87 -0.76 4.32 -1.11
C ALA A 87 -0.37 2.85 -1.26
N PHE A 88 -0.87 2.02 -0.35
CA PHE A 88 -0.73 0.57 -0.39
C PHE A 88 -2.00 -0.10 0.12
N ALA A 89 -2.20 -1.37 -0.22
CA ALA A 89 -3.36 -2.13 0.21
C ALA A 89 -2.95 -3.30 1.11
N VAL A 90 -3.73 -3.55 2.16
CA VAL A 90 -3.68 -4.78 2.96
C VAL A 90 -5.09 -5.35 3.03
N GLY A 91 -5.29 -6.52 2.43
CA GLY A 91 -6.62 -7.11 2.28
C GLY A 91 -7.57 -6.16 1.54
N SER A 92 -8.72 -5.85 2.15
CA SER A 92 -9.70 -4.89 1.63
C SER A 92 -9.42 -3.44 2.02
N THR A 93 -8.36 -3.14 2.77
CA THR A 93 -8.08 -1.79 3.26
C THR A 93 -7.00 -1.13 2.43
N LEU A 94 -7.33 0.01 1.84
CA LEU A 94 -6.36 0.90 1.21
C LEU A 94 -5.85 1.92 2.22
N TYR A 95 -4.54 2.02 2.37
CA TYR A 95 -3.84 3.00 3.20
C TYR A 95 -3.23 4.07 2.30
N MET A 96 -3.37 5.33 2.68
CA MET A 96 -2.77 6.49 2.00
C MET A 96 -1.94 7.24 3.04
N ILE A 97 -0.66 7.47 2.74
CA ILE A 97 0.31 7.85 3.76
C ILE A 97 1.20 9.02 3.33
N GLY A 98 1.69 9.75 4.33
CA GLY A 98 2.75 10.72 4.17
C GLY A 98 2.32 11.97 3.41
N GLY A 99 3.24 12.50 2.62
CA GLY A 99 3.03 13.71 1.85
C GLY A 99 3.35 14.99 2.62
N LYS A 100 3.08 16.11 1.96
CA LYS A 100 3.44 17.46 2.39
C LYS A 100 2.19 18.29 2.58
N ILE A 101 2.09 18.98 3.70
CA ILE A 101 1.05 19.98 3.96
C ILE A 101 1.68 21.35 3.75
N PRO A 102 1.20 22.14 2.76
CA PRO A 102 1.64 23.52 2.59
C PRO A 102 1.42 24.30 3.88
N LEU A 103 2.43 25.06 4.30
CA LEU A 103 2.26 26.05 5.36
C LEU A 103 1.95 27.40 4.70
N GLU A 104 0.97 28.12 5.24
CA GLU A 104 0.70 29.49 4.80
C GLU A 104 1.96 30.33 5.02
N ASN A 105 2.50 30.87 3.93
CA ASN A 105 3.66 31.73 4.00
C ASN A 105 3.18 33.14 4.38
N LYS A 106 3.36 33.53 5.65
CA LYS A 106 3.06 34.90 6.09
C LYS A 106 4.11 35.91 5.61
N ASP A 107 5.30 35.43 5.22
CA ASP A 107 6.40 36.23 4.71
C ASP A 107 6.57 36.03 3.19
N MET A 108 6.12 37.02 2.42
CA MET A 108 6.19 37.03 0.94
C MET A 108 7.63 37.07 0.39
N ASP A 109 8.63 37.35 1.24
CA ASP A 109 10.04 37.52 0.84
C ASP A 109 10.85 36.21 0.77
N LYS A 110 10.25 35.06 1.13
CA LYS A 110 10.89 33.75 0.99
C LYS A 110 10.17 32.96 -0.11
N PRO A 111 10.80 32.78 -1.30
CA PRO A 111 10.15 32.13 -2.46
C PRO A 111 9.87 30.63 -2.26
N PHE A 112 10.37 30.03 -1.18
CA PHE A 112 10.14 28.63 -0.86
C PHE A 112 8.94 28.48 0.07
N LEU A 113 7.82 27.99 -0.47
CA LEU A 113 6.69 27.48 0.31
C LEU A 113 7.21 26.49 1.35
N ARG A 114 7.22 26.91 2.62
CA ARG A 114 7.48 25.99 3.72
C ARG A 114 6.37 24.94 3.71
N SER A 115 6.74 23.69 3.93
CA SER A 115 5.80 22.60 4.09
C SER A 115 6.18 21.78 5.31
N ARG A 116 5.17 21.25 6.00
CA ARG A 116 5.39 20.22 7.03
C ARG A 116 5.12 18.85 6.43
N LEU A 117 5.88 17.86 6.87
CA LEU A 117 5.60 16.47 6.52
C LEU A 117 4.44 15.95 7.36
N SER A 118 3.53 15.22 6.72
CA SER A 118 2.38 14.65 7.42
C SER A 118 2.68 13.25 7.94
N PRO A 119 2.54 12.97 9.25
CA PRO A 119 2.55 11.61 9.79
C PRO A 119 1.19 10.91 9.62
N SER A 120 0.15 11.64 9.22
CA SER A 120 -1.20 11.10 9.09
C SER A 120 -1.25 9.95 8.09
N VAL A 121 -2.04 8.95 8.46
CA VAL A 121 -2.40 7.80 7.63
C VAL A 121 -3.90 7.83 7.45
N TYR A 122 -4.34 7.62 6.22
CA TYR A 122 -5.76 7.58 5.87
C TYR A 122 -6.11 6.20 5.35
N MET A 123 -7.23 5.65 5.80
CA MET A 123 -7.69 4.32 5.47
C MET A 123 -9.01 4.38 4.71
N CYS A 124 -9.18 3.50 3.73
CA CYS A 124 -10.42 3.31 3.00
C CYS A 124 -10.72 1.81 2.91
N ASP A 125 -11.83 1.36 3.50
CA ASP A 125 -12.33 0.01 3.29
C ASP A 125 -12.98 -0.06 1.90
N THR A 126 -12.38 -0.87 1.03
CA THR A 126 -12.80 -1.02 -0.37
C THR A 126 -14.05 -1.87 -0.55
N THR A 127 -14.53 -2.52 0.52
CA THR A 127 -15.77 -3.31 0.53
C THR A 127 -16.97 -2.53 1.03
N ALA A 128 -16.76 -1.44 1.78
CA ALA A 128 -17.81 -0.60 2.33
C ALA A 128 -18.29 0.44 1.32
N LEU A 129 -19.53 0.30 0.84
CA LEU A 129 -20.15 1.28 -0.08
C LEU A 129 -21.15 2.19 0.67
N PRO A 130 -21.11 3.53 0.45
CA PRO A 130 -20.14 4.25 -0.37
C PRO A 130 -18.75 4.25 0.27
N LEU A 131 -17.70 4.28 -0.58
CA LEU A 131 -16.31 4.35 -0.12
C LEU A 131 -16.11 5.60 0.74
N LYS A 132 -15.43 5.44 1.87
CA LYS A 132 -15.13 6.53 2.81
C LYS A 132 -13.69 6.43 3.28
N VAL A 133 -13.08 7.60 3.45
CA VAL A 133 -11.77 7.72 4.07
C VAL A 133 -11.92 8.11 5.52
N VAL A 134 -11.26 7.33 6.37
CA VAL A 134 -11.11 7.60 7.80
C VAL A 134 -9.64 7.79 8.13
N GLU A 135 -9.35 8.40 9.26
CA GLU A 135 -7.99 8.51 9.77
C GLU A 135 -7.59 7.19 10.45
N GLY A 136 -6.38 6.72 10.15
CA GLY A 136 -5.80 5.51 10.71
C GLY A 136 -4.70 5.81 11.74
N PRO A 137 -3.99 4.77 12.24
CA PRO A 137 -2.85 4.94 13.12
C PRO A 137 -1.75 5.77 12.46
N HIS A 138 -1.31 6.84 13.11
CA HIS A 138 -0.27 7.73 12.58
C HIS A 138 1.08 7.04 12.52
N MET A 139 1.87 7.38 11.50
CA MET A 139 3.31 7.09 11.47
C MET A 139 4.02 7.87 12.58
N LYS A 140 5.22 7.44 12.96
CA LYS A 140 6.06 8.13 13.95
C LYS A 140 6.64 9.44 13.41
N GLY A 141 6.85 9.54 12.10
CA GLY A 141 7.30 10.75 11.43
C GLY A 141 6.65 10.92 10.06
N GLY A 142 6.48 12.17 9.63
CA GLY A 142 6.00 12.46 8.29
C GLY A 142 6.98 12.03 7.19
N LYS A 143 6.47 11.70 6.00
CA LYS A 143 7.26 11.22 4.85
C LYS A 143 7.10 12.15 3.65
N ALA A 144 8.21 12.63 3.09
CA ALA A 144 8.21 13.34 1.82
C ALA A 144 8.22 12.31 0.69
N VAL A 145 7.22 12.31 -0.21
CA VAL A 145 7.18 11.37 -1.36
C VAL A 145 7.53 9.93 -0.91
N PRO A 146 6.69 9.34 -0.03
CA PRO A 146 7.01 8.04 0.53
C PRO A 146 7.18 6.98 -0.56
N PHE A 147 8.07 6.03 -0.30
CA PHE A 147 8.17 4.78 -1.05
C PHE A 147 7.71 3.64 -0.14
N VAL A 148 6.74 2.87 -0.62
CA VAL A 148 6.19 1.73 0.11
C VAL A 148 6.73 0.41 -0.42
N ILE A 149 7.23 -0.44 0.48
CA ILE A 149 7.88 -1.71 0.16
C ILE A 149 7.26 -2.82 1.02
N PRO A 150 6.35 -3.64 0.46
CA PRO A 150 5.81 -4.81 1.14
C PRO A 150 6.85 -5.94 1.22
N VAL A 151 7.12 -6.47 2.41
CA VAL A 151 8.04 -7.59 2.65
C VAL A 151 7.49 -8.46 3.79
N ASP A 152 7.32 -9.76 3.56
CA ASP A 152 6.93 -10.76 4.59
C ASP A 152 5.76 -10.31 5.50
N ASN A 153 4.68 -9.80 4.90
CA ASN A 153 3.48 -9.25 5.55
C ASN A 153 3.66 -7.93 6.31
N LEU A 154 4.86 -7.38 6.33
CA LEU A 154 5.16 -6.04 6.84
C LEU A 154 5.20 -5.03 5.71
N ILE A 155 4.91 -3.78 6.05
CA ILE A 155 4.94 -2.67 5.09
C ILE A 155 6.03 -1.70 5.52
N TYR A 156 7.13 -1.70 4.80
CA TYR A 156 8.23 -0.76 5.03
C TYR A 156 7.97 0.53 4.27
N VAL A 157 8.18 1.66 4.95
CA VAL A 157 7.95 2.98 4.37
C VAL A 157 9.19 3.83 4.59
N ILE A 158 9.76 4.27 3.48
CA ILE A 158 10.93 5.15 3.46
C ILE A 158 10.56 6.48 2.80
N SER A 159 11.07 7.58 3.35
CA SER A 159 10.88 8.92 2.79
C SER A 159 11.80 9.13 1.58
N ASP A 160 11.46 9.99 0.63
CA ASP A 160 12.50 10.72 -0.09
C ASP A 160 13.22 11.68 0.87
N VAL A 161 14.47 12.06 0.60
CA VAL A 161 15.23 12.99 1.46
C VAL A 161 14.46 14.30 1.55
N PRO A 162 13.94 14.68 2.73
CA PRO A 162 13.22 15.94 2.82
C PRO A 162 14.21 17.10 2.67
N PRO A 163 13.90 18.13 1.87
CA PRO A 163 14.74 19.32 1.79
C PRO A 163 14.93 19.99 3.15
N ARG A 164 16.03 20.73 3.34
CA ARG A 164 16.34 21.42 4.61
C ARG A 164 15.26 22.40 5.08
N TRP A 165 14.49 22.98 4.14
CA TRP A 165 13.40 23.93 4.42
C TRP A 165 12.05 23.27 4.73
N THR A 166 11.99 21.95 4.73
CA THR A 166 10.84 21.24 5.29
C THR A 166 10.96 21.35 6.80
N THR A 167 9.94 21.87 7.49
CA THR A 167 9.96 21.93 8.94
C THR A 167 9.87 20.51 9.48
N PHE A 168 11.03 19.93 9.77
CA PHE A 168 11.19 18.92 10.80
C PHE A 168 10.65 19.53 12.09
N TYR A 169 9.97 18.75 12.92
CA TYR A 169 9.27 19.20 14.12
C TYR A 169 9.98 20.35 14.84
N ALA A 170 9.18 21.32 15.32
CA ALA A 170 9.63 22.60 15.87
C ALA A 170 10.62 22.52 17.06
N ASP A 171 10.96 21.30 17.50
CA ASP A 171 11.65 21.02 18.76
C ASP A 171 13.04 20.37 18.58
N GLY A 172 13.56 20.29 17.35
CA GLY A 172 14.95 19.86 17.10
C GLY A 172 15.18 18.34 17.06
N ASP A 173 14.13 17.54 17.26
CA ASP A 173 14.21 16.09 17.10
C ASP A 173 14.29 15.68 15.63
N GLU A 174 15.19 14.73 15.34
CA GLU A 174 15.36 14.16 14.01
C GLU A 174 14.08 13.44 13.56
N THR A 175 13.56 13.81 12.38
CA THR A 175 12.36 13.15 11.85
C THR A 175 12.65 11.70 11.49
N VAL A 176 11.77 10.80 11.92
CA VAL A 176 11.82 9.39 11.53
C VAL A 176 11.59 9.26 10.02
N LEU A 177 12.62 8.85 9.28
CA LEU A 177 12.57 8.74 7.81
C LEU A 177 12.26 7.33 7.31
N PHE A 178 12.43 6.33 8.16
CA PHE A 178 12.24 4.92 7.81
C PHE A 178 11.47 4.21 8.91
N GLU A 179 10.38 3.56 8.53
CA GLU A 179 9.46 2.91 9.46
C GLU A 179 8.93 1.60 8.87
N VAL A 180 8.36 0.77 9.73
CA VAL A 180 7.63 -0.44 9.36
C VAL A 180 6.26 -0.43 10.02
N PHE A 181 5.25 -0.82 9.25
CA PHE A 181 3.90 -1.07 9.73
C PHE A 181 3.66 -2.58 9.78
N ASP A 182 3.20 -3.06 10.94
CA ASP A 182 2.66 -4.41 11.08
C ASP A 182 1.13 -4.34 11.00
N PRO A 183 0.51 -4.84 9.92
CA PRO A 183 -0.94 -4.82 9.77
C PRO A 183 -1.69 -5.70 10.77
N ASN A 184 -1.04 -6.72 11.35
CA ASN A 184 -1.65 -7.60 12.34
C ASN A 184 -1.78 -6.90 13.70
N GLU A 185 -0.80 -6.07 14.04
CA GLU A 185 -0.83 -5.24 15.25
C GLU A 185 -1.50 -3.87 15.03
N GLY A 186 -1.62 -3.44 13.77
CA GLY A 186 -2.09 -2.10 13.42
C GLY A 186 -1.14 -1.00 13.92
N SER A 187 0.15 -1.29 14.02
CA SER A 187 1.13 -0.47 14.71
C SER A 187 2.30 -0.06 13.81
N TRP A 188 2.88 1.12 14.08
CA TRP A 188 4.07 1.64 13.40
C TRP A 188 5.28 1.60 14.33
N SER A 189 6.42 1.16 13.79
CA SER A 189 7.70 1.15 14.48
C SER A 189 8.77 1.87 13.67
N SER A 190 9.58 2.68 14.36
CA SER A 190 10.72 3.37 13.76
C SER A 190 11.86 2.39 13.46
N LEU A 191 12.49 2.57 12.31
CA LEU A 191 13.72 1.86 11.93
C LEU A 191 14.91 2.82 11.97
N PRO A 192 16.15 2.28 12.06
CA PRO A 192 17.36 3.09 11.96
C PRO A 192 17.39 3.91 10.66
N ARG A 193 17.97 5.12 10.73
CA ARG A 193 18.17 5.97 9.55
C ARG A 193 18.98 5.20 8.49
N PRO A 194 18.50 5.12 7.24
CA PRO A 194 19.26 4.55 6.15
C PRO A 194 20.64 5.22 5.98
N PRO A 195 21.72 4.45 5.72
CA PRO A 195 23.09 4.96 5.73
C PRO A 195 23.41 5.88 4.54
N PHE A 196 22.56 5.90 3.52
CA PHE A 196 22.71 6.77 2.34
C PHE A 196 22.10 8.15 2.52
N TYR A 197 21.39 8.41 3.62
CA TYR A 197 20.97 9.77 3.92
C TYR A 197 22.12 10.57 4.51
N PRO A 198 22.33 11.82 4.04
CA PRO A 198 23.30 12.69 4.67
C PRO A 198 22.93 12.84 6.14
N ARG A 199 23.91 12.69 7.03
CA ARG A 199 23.69 12.97 8.44
C ARG A 199 23.63 14.49 8.65
N PRO A 200 22.85 14.98 9.62
CA PRO A 200 22.77 16.40 9.92
C PRO A 200 24.13 17.04 10.24
N ASP A 201 25.07 16.26 10.80
CA ASP A 201 26.42 16.67 11.23
C ASP A 201 27.50 16.58 10.13
N HIS A 202 27.19 15.95 8.99
CA HIS A 202 28.12 15.80 7.85
C HIS A 202 27.75 16.65 6.63
N CYS A 203 26.90 17.64 6.84
CA CYS A 203 26.76 18.73 5.89
C CYS A 203 27.93 19.71 6.07
N ASP A 204 29.11 19.31 5.64
CA ASP A 204 30.18 20.27 5.39
C ASP A 204 29.64 21.36 4.46
N LEU A 205 29.80 22.59 4.94
CA LEU A 205 29.71 23.85 4.22
C LEU A 205 30.45 23.70 2.88
N GLU A 206 29.77 23.64 1.74
CA GLU A 206 29.59 24.73 0.75
C GLU A 206 29.49 24.08 -0.65
N PRO A 207 29.02 24.78 -1.71
CA PRO A 207 28.63 26.20 -1.78
C PRO A 207 27.12 26.45 -2.00
#